data_AF-A0A3C7VZT9-F1
#
_entry.id   AF-A0A3C7VZT9-F1
#
_cell.length_a   1.000
_cell.length_b   1.000
_cell.length_c   1.000
_cell.angle_alpha   90.00
_cell.angle_beta   90.00
_cell.angle_gamma   90.00
#
_symmetry.space_group_name_H-M   'P 1'
#
loop_
_entity.id
_entity.type
_entity.pdbx_description
1 polymer ?
#
loop_
_entity_poly.entity_id
_entity_poly.type
_entity_poly.pdbx_seq_one_letter_code
_entity_poly.pdbx_strand_id
1 'polypeptide(L)'
;MLAALFLGLLALAGCDGGNGDTLVITPPPPPEPEFLPIASPTLSDPPDAGSPVLLTTTFDLAEVGYRQREFFFEGEAHRFSNVNEFQHDGRWEAEPAGTAAYKSRLIVYRPDDPADFSGTVFVEWLNVTSGFDIAPSWGTGHVELLRRGHAWIGVTAQRVGIEGSENGIAPLHLKAANAERYGSLEHPGDSYSYDIFSQVAQALREPGEVDLLEGLAPARLIAMGESQSAGRLLTYVNAVHPLYNAWDGYMIHSRGDGSPPLAQAPEVEVPTPETVRIRDDLNVPVMNFQTETDVVLLGAAADRQPDSAGFRLWEVAGSAHGDYYTFVGGRSDTGADALAPVVVEEDTILGFLQCDNPMNAGSMPWVFKAALRALD
;
A
#
# COMPACT_ATOMS: atom_id res chain seq x y z
N MET A 1 13.59 71.19 -4.85
CA MET A 1 13.95 71.00 -6.27
C MET A 1 15.23 70.16 -6.30
N LEU A 2 15.19 69.04 -7.03
CA LEU A 2 16.26 68.08 -7.42
C LEU A 2 17.67 68.69 -7.54
N ALA A 3 18.83 68.01 -7.45
CA ALA A 3 19.30 66.61 -7.48
C ALA A 3 20.73 66.62 -6.84
N ALA A 4 21.55 65.57 -6.66
CA ALA A 4 21.72 64.27 -7.32
C ALA A 4 22.56 63.32 -6.44
N LEU A 5 22.38 62.02 -6.67
CA LEU A 5 23.17 60.88 -6.16
C LEU A 5 24.66 60.94 -6.57
N PHE A 6 25.55 60.47 -5.69
CA PHE A 6 26.69 59.62 -6.07
C PHE A 6 27.06 58.65 -4.95
N LEU A 7 27.07 57.36 -5.28
CA LEU A 7 27.41 56.21 -4.41
C LEU A 7 28.94 56.10 -4.30
N GLY A 8 29.47 55.99 -3.07
CA GLY A 8 30.88 55.69 -2.81
C GLY A 8 31.04 54.29 -2.23
N LEU A 9 31.80 53.43 -2.92
CA LEU A 9 32.35 52.20 -2.34
C LEU A 9 33.62 52.56 -1.55
N LEU A 10 33.67 52.23 -0.26
CA LEU A 10 34.91 52.10 0.50
C LEU A 10 34.97 50.69 1.10
N ALA A 11 35.93 49.91 0.65
CA ALA A 11 36.34 48.66 1.30
C ALA A 11 37.12 49.00 2.57
N LEU A 12 36.63 48.53 3.72
CA LEU A 12 37.35 48.58 4.99
C LEU A 12 37.83 47.17 5.33
N ALA A 13 39.15 47.00 5.33
CA ALA A 13 39.83 45.87 5.93
C ALA A 13 39.68 45.95 7.45
N GLY A 14 39.12 44.90 8.06
CA GLY A 14 39.01 44.71 9.51
C GLY A 14 40.06 43.72 10.00
N CYS A 15 40.73 44.10 11.09
CA CYS A 15 41.90 43.46 11.65
C CYS A 15 41.67 42.07 12.26
N ASP A 16 42.75 41.29 12.24
CA ASP A 16 43.00 40.03 12.91
C ASP A 16 42.76 40.12 14.44
N GLY A 17 41.94 39.20 14.95
CA GLY A 17 41.61 39.04 16.35
C GLY A 17 41.48 37.55 16.63
N GLY A 18 42.53 36.98 17.22
CA GLY A 18 42.54 35.58 17.64
C GLY A 18 41.35 35.27 18.55
N ASN A 19 40.50 34.36 18.10
CA ASN A 19 39.49 33.70 18.93
C ASN A 19 39.81 32.21 18.88
N GLY A 20 39.92 31.61 20.07
CA GLY A 20 40.28 30.21 20.23
C GLY A 20 39.37 29.29 19.42
N ASP A 21 39.95 28.18 18.96
CA ASP A 21 39.20 27.04 18.42
C ASP A 21 38.17 26.58 19.45
N THR A 22 36.97 27.15 19.37
CA THR A 22 35.77 26.47 19.86
C THR A 22 35.63 25.23 18.99
N LEU A 23 36.11 24.10 19.50
CA LEU A 23 35.74 22.78 19.01
C LEU A 23 34.22 22.75 18.92
N VAL A 24 33.70 22.85 17.70
CA VAL A 24 32.29 22.56 17.42
C VAL A 24 32.17 21.06 17.62
N ILE A 25 31.85 20.65 18.85
CA ILE A 25 31.42 19.28 19.12
C ILE A 25 30.06 19.17 18.46
N THR A 26 30.04 18.68 17.21
CA THR A 26 28.81 18.19 16.61
C THR A 26 28.32 17.07 17.51
N PRO A 27 27.10 17.16 18.08
CA PRO A 27 26.54 16.03 18.81
C PRO A 27 26.60 14.80 17.90
N PRO A 28 26.91 13.61 18.45
CA PRO A 28 26.85 12.39 17.65
C PRO A 28 25.46 12.33 16.98
N PRO A 29 25.39 11.83 15.74
CA PRO A 29 24.09 11.59 15.11
C PRO A 29 23.23 10.77 16.09
N PRO A 30 21.91 11.04 16.16
CA PRO A 30 21.02 10.24 16.97
C PRO A 30 21.22 8.76 16.63
N PRO A 31 21.17 7.84 17.62
CA PRO A 31 21.32 6.42 17.36
C PRO A 31 20.30 5.99 16.30
N GLU A 32 20.74 5.14 15.36
CA GLU A 32 19.81 4.54 14.40
C GLU A 32 18.73 3.76 15.16
N PRO A 33 17.45 3.85 14.73
CA PRO A 33 16.38 3.10 15.35
C PRO A 33 16.67 1.59 15.26
N GLU A 34 16.47 0.88 16.36
CA GLU A 34 16.59 -0.58 16.41
C GLU A 34 15.26 -1.20 15.97
N PHE A 35 15.29 -2.00 14.91
CA PHE A 35 14.12 -2.73 14.41
C PHE A 35 14.15 -4.18 14.87
N LEU A 36 12.97 -4.71 15.20
CA LEU A 36 12.75 -6.11 15.49
C LEU A 36 12.91 -6.95 14.21
N PRO A 37 13.40 -8.20 14.31
CA PRO A 37 13.45 -9.10 13.16
C PRO A 37 12.04 -9.49 12.71
N ILE A 38 11.86 -9.63 11.39
CA ILE A 38 10.65 -10.18 10.78
C ILE A 38 10.89 -11.66 10.49
N ALA A 39 9.93 -12.53 10.82
CA ALA A 39 10.05 -13.95 10.52
C ALA A 39 10.01 -14.19 9.00
N SER A 40 10.83 -15.12 8.50
CA SER A 40 10.76 -15.55 7.10
C SER A 40 9.69 -16.64 6.95
N PRO A 41 8.68 -16.47 6.09
CA PRO A 41 7.67 -17.50 5.88
C PRO A 41 8.22 -18.63 5.00
N THR A 42 7.62 -19.82 5.13
CA THR A 42 7.86 -20.93 4.20
C THR A 42 6.99 -20.76 2.96
N LEU A 43 7.62 -20.78 1.79
CA LEU A 43 6.95 -20.62 0.50
C LEU A 43 6.76 -21.98 -0.18
N SER A 44 5.63 -22.13 -0.88
CA SER A 44 5.30 -23.34 -1.64
C SER A 44 4.44 -23.02 -2.86
N ASP A 45 4.48 -23.90 -3.85
CA ASP A 45 3.54 -23.85 -4.97
C ASP A 45 2.12 -24.23 -4.51
N PRO A 46 1.08 -23.56 -5.01
CA PRO A 46 -0.31 -23.96 -4.76
C PRO A 46 -0.61 -25.34 -5.38
N PRO A 47 -1.64 -26.06 -4.91
CA PRO A 47 -2.07 -27.32 -5.52
C PRO A 47 -2.38 -27.17 -7.01
N ASP A 48 -2.10 -28.21 -7.81
CA ASP A 48 -2.44 -28.26 -9.25
C ASP A 48 -3.95 -28.53 -9.44
N ALA A 49 -4.76 -27.54 -9.07
CA ALA A 49 -6.21 -27.58 -9.11
C ALA A 49 -6.76 -26.26 -9.64
N GLY A 50 -7.02 -26.17 -10.94
CA GLY A 50 -7.54 -24.95 -11.58
C GLY A 50 -6.54 -23.78 -11.62
N SER A 51 -7.04 -22.58 -11.85
CA SER A 51 -6.23 -21.36 -11.97
C SER A 51 -6.36 -20.45 -10.73
N PRO A 52 -5.38 -19.55 -10.50
CA PRO A 52 -5.48 -18.53 -9.46
C PRO A 52 -6.78 -17.72 -9.57
N VAL A 53 -7.38 -17.41 -8.42
CA VAL A 53 -8.62 -16.62 -8.32
C VAL A 53 -8.27 -15.23 -7.82
N LEU A 54 -8.40 -14.24 -8.69
CA LEU A 54 -8.36 -12.82 -8.35
C LEU A 54 -8.95 -12.01 -9.51
N LEU A 55 -9.79 -11.01 -9.19
CA LEU A 55 -10.36 -10.15 -10.21
C LEU A 55 -9.36 -9.03 -10.58
N THR A 56 -8.48 -9.25 -11.57
CA THR A 56 -7.48 -8.26 -12.04
C THR A 56 -7.66 -7.83 -13.51
N THR A 57 -6.70 -8.04 -14.40
CA THR A 57 -6.83 -7.74 -15.83
C THR A 57 -7.58 -8.86 -16.56
N THR A 58 -8.11 -8.55 -17.74
CA THR A 58 -8.81 -9.52 -18.61
C THR A 58 -8.00 -9.87 -19.86
N PHE A 59 -6.84 -9.26 -20.05
CA PHE A 59 -5.87 -9.61 -21.09
C PHE A 59 -4.79 -10.55 -20.54
N ASP A 60 -4.12 -11.28 -21.43
CA ASP A 60 -2.98 -12.12 -21.06
C ASP A 60 -1.76 -11.24 -20.77
N LEU A 61 -1.18 -11.37 -19.56
CA LEU A 61 0.01 -10.60 -19.17
C LEU A 61 1.20 -10.83 -20.12
N ALA A 62 1.26 -11.98 -20.80
CA ALA A 62 2.30 -12.24 -21.80
C ALA A 62 2.25 -11.27 -22.99
N GLU A 63 1.07 -10.71 -23.31
CA GLU A 63 0.91 -9.69 -24.37
C GLU A 63 1.62 -8.38 -24.05
N VAL A 64 1.87 -8.11 -22.76
CA VAL A 64 2.56 -6.92 -22.27
C VAL A 64 3.94 -7.23 -21.67
N GLY A 65 4.48 -8.43 -21.92
CA GLY A 65 5.81 -8.83 -21.47
C GLY A 65 5.89 -9.17 -19.98
N TYR A 66 4.78 -9.55 -19.35
CA TYR A 66 4.68 -9.92 -17.95
C TYR A 66 4.20 -11.36 -17.76
N ARG A 67 4.42 -11.91 -16.58
CA ARG A 67 3.83 -13.18 -16.14
C ARG A 67 3.17 -13.08 -14.78
N GLN A 68 2.20 -13.95 -14.58
CA GLN A 68 1.56 -14.22 -13.30
C GLN A 68 2.12 -15.50 -12.68
N ARG A 69 2.44 -15.46 -11.38
CA ARG A 69 2.61 -16.67 -10.56
C ARG A 69 1.92 -16.51 -9.21
N GLU A 70 1.28 -17.56 -8.74
CA GLU A 70 0.70 -17.63 -7.39
C GLU A 70 1.60 -18.48 -6.50
N PHE A 71 1.73 -18.07 -5.25
CA PHE A 71 2.46 -18.79 -4.21
C PHE A 71 1.60 -18.92 -2.96
N PHE A 72 1.75 -20.03 -2.24
CA PHE A 72 1.29 -20.15 -0.87
C PHE A 72 2.45 -19.85 0.08
N PHE A 73 2.15 -19.21 1.20
CA PHE A 73 3.12 -18.92 2.23
C PHE A 73 2.54 -19.19 3.62
N GLU A 74 3.36 -19.74 4.51
CA GLU A 74 2.95 -20.13 5.86
C GLU A 74 4.05 -19.86 6.89
N GLY A 75 3.65 -19.65 8.13
CA GLY A 75 4.55 -19.35 9.23
C GLY A 75 3.79 -19.14 10.53
N GLU A 76 4.47 -18.58 11.53
CA GLU A 76 3.85 -18.06 12.73
C GLU A 76 3.85 -16.53 12.65
N ALA A 77 2.69 -15.92 12.84
CA ALA A 77 2.54 -14.46 12.85
C ALA A 77 2.26 -13.95 14.26
N HIS A 78 2.80 -12.78 14.58
CA HIS A 78 2.44 -12.01 15.77
C HIS A 78 1.15 -11.23 15.56
N ARG A 79 0.34 -11.15 16.62
CA ARG A 79 -0.53 -10.00 16.84
C ARG A 79 0.20 -8.96 17.71
N PHE A 80 -0.29 -7.74 17.73
CA PHE A 80 0.31 -6.65 18.51
C PHE A 80 -0.60 -6.17 19.64
N SER A 81 -0.02 -5.52 20.63
CA SER A 81 -0.69 -4.76 21.68
C SER A 81 -0.19 -3.32 21.69
N ASN A 82 -0.99 -2.39 22.19
CA ASN A 82 -0.53 -1.01 22.42
C ASN A 82 0.25 -0.89 23.73
N VAL A 83 1.33 -0.11 23.71
CA VAL A 83 2.13 0.29 24.88
C VAL A 83 1.64 1.63 25.41
N ASN A 84 1.23 2.53 24.52
CA ASN A 84 0.62 3.82 24.86
C ASN A 84 -0.85 3.87 24.40
N GLU A 85 -1.59 4.88 24.88
CA GLU A 85 -2.91 5.17 24.30
C GLU A 85 -2.71 5.78 22.91
N PHE A 86 -3.34 5.19 21.89
CA PHE A 86 -3.24 5.69 20.52
C PHE A 86 -3.95 7.03 20.38
N GLN A 87 -3.20 8.03 19.94
CA GLN A 87 -3.66 9.41 19.74
C GLN A 87 -3.74 9.75 18.25
N HIS A 88 -4.41 10.86 17.94
CA HIS A 88 -4.70 11.28 16.56
C HIS A 88 -3.45 11.54 15.70
N ASP A 89 -2.29 11.78 16.32
CA ASP A 89 -1.03 12.15 15.66
C ASP A 89 -0.25 10.96 15.06
N GLY A 90 -0.73 9.73 15.28
CA GLY A 90 -0.10 8.51 14.78
C GLY A 90 1.17 8.09 15.52
N ARG A 91 1.59 8.80 16.57
CA ARG A 91 2.79 8.46 17.37
C ARG A 91 2.50 7.32 18.34
N TRP A 92 2.21 6.17 17.76
CA TRP A 92 1.79 4.96 18.44
C TRP A 92 3.00 4.12 18.81
N GLU A 93 2.94 3.53 19.99
CA GLU A 93 3.91 2.56 20.47
C GLU A 93 3.17 1.22 20.63
N ALA A 94 3.66 0.20 19.94
CA ALA A 94 3.10 -1.15 19.98
C ALA A 94 4.20 -2.14 20.34
N GLU A 95 3.80 -3.35 20.73
CA GLU A 95 4.71 -4.46 20.99
C GLU A 95 4.10 -5.78 20.48
N PRO A 96 4.93 -6.74 20.05
CA PRO A 96 4.46 -8.09 19.76
C PRO A 96 3.81 -8.71 20.99
N ALA A 97 2.68 -9.39 20.79
CA ALA A 97 1.94 -10.07 21.84
C ALA A 97 1.89 -11.59 21.56
N GLY A 98 0.70 -12.13 21.27
CA GLY A 98 0.53 -13.55 20.96
C GLY A 98 1.02 -13.91 19.55
N THR A 99 1.28 -15.20 19.32
CA THR A 99 1.54 -15.77 18.00
C THR A 99 0.48 -16.79 17.61
N ALA A 100 0.28 -16.97 16.30
CA ALA A 100 -0.51 -18.05 15.76
C ALA A 100 0.02 -18.48 14.38
N ALA A 101 -0.11 -19.76 14.08
CA ALA A 101 0.19 -20.28 12.75
C ALA A 101 -0.80 -19.74 11.71
N TYR A 102 -0.32 -19.52 10.50
CA TYR A 102 -1.15 -19.14 9.35
C TYR A 102 -0.64 -19.80 8.08
N LYS A 103 -1.53 -19.94 7.11
CA LYS A 103 -1.23 -20.29 5.72
C LYS A 103 -2.09 -19.44 4.81
N SER A 104 -1.46 -18.61 3.99
CA SER A 104 -2.13 -17.72 3.05
C SER A 104 -1.51 -17.83 1.65
N ARG A 105 -1.90 -16.93 0.75
CA ARG A 105 -1.40 -16.87 -0.62
C ARG A 105 -1.08 -15.45 -1.04
N LEU A 106 -0.21 -15.34 -2.05
CA LEU A 106 0.03 -14.10 -2.78
C LEU A 106 0.11 -14.38 -4.29
N ILE A 107 -0.12 -13.36 -5.10
CA ILE A 107 0.04 -13.40 -6.56
C ILE A 107 1.09 -12.37 -6.96
N VAL A 108 2.03 -12.78 -7.80
CA VAL A 108 3.11 -11.94 -8.35
C VAL A 108 2.86 -11.70 -9.84
N TYR A 109 2.81 -10.43 -10.23
CA TYR A 109 2.92 -9.94 -11.61
C TYR A 109 4.28 -9.29 -11.79
N ARG A 110 5.11 -9.80 -12.70
CA ARG A 110 6.46 -9.27 -12.93
C ARG A 110 6.85 -9.31 -14.41
N PRO A 111 7.79 -8.45 -14.84
CA PRO A 111 8.38 -8.56 -16.17
C PRO A 111 8.99 -9.94 -16.42
N ASP A 112 8.87 -10.42 -17.65
CA ASP A 112 9.44 -11.68 -18.12
C ASP A 112 10.96 -11.58 -18.33
N ASP A 113 11.40 -10.49 -18.94
CA ASP A 113 12.81 -10.17 -19.17
C ASP A 113 13.35 -9.40 -17.95
N PRO A 114 14.40 -9.91 -17.27
CA PRO A 114 15.05 -9.18 -16.19
C PRO A 114 15.56 -7.78 -16.59
N ALA A 115 15.86 -7.54 -17.87
CA ALA A 115 16.29 -6.24 -18.35
C ALA A 115 15.19 -5.17 -18.32
N ASP A 116 13.92 -5.60 -18.31
CA ASP A 116 12.76 -4.71 -18.23
C ASP A 116 12.35 -4.41 -16.78
N PHE A 117 12.90 -5.12 -15.78
CA PHE A 117 12.56 -4.89 -14.39
C PHE A 117 13.18 -3.60 -13.84
N SER A 118 12.33 -2.74 -13.26
CA SER A 118 12.74 -1.42 -12.77
C SER A 118 13.49 -1.45 -11.44
N GLY A 119 13.49 -2.59 -10.73
CA GLY A 119 13.91 -2.67 -9.34
C GLY A 119 12.83 -2.30 -8.32
N THR A 120 11.60 -2.00 -8.73
CA THR A 120 10.52 -1.60 -7.80
C THR A 120 9.42 -2.64 -7.77
N VAL A 121 9.00 -2.98 -6.55
CA VAL A 121 7.88 -3.89 -6.30
C VAL A 121 6.81 -3.12 -5.54
N PHE A 122 5.62 -3.03 -6.11
CA PHE A 122 4.44 -2.55 -5.41
C PHE A 122 3.71 -3.75 -4.79
N VAL A 123 3.56 -3.75 -3.47
CA VAL A 123 2.91 -4.85 -2.74
C VAL A 123 1.57 -4.36 -2.22
N GLU A 124 0.51 -4.86 -2.84
CA GLU A 124 -0.86 -4.51 -2.53
C GLU A 124 -1.42 -5.42 -1.43
N TRP A 125 -1.79 -4.82 -0.30
CA TRP A 125 -2.69 -5.43 0.66
C TRP A 125 -4.06 -5.56 0.00
N LEU A 126 -4.45 -6.77 -0.39
CA LEU A 126 -5.71 -6.97 -1.13
C LEU A 126 -6.89 -6.55 -0.27
N ASN A 127 -7.77 -5.76 -0.86
CA ASN A 127 -8.96 -5.25 -0.19
C ASN A 127 -10.00 -6.37 -0.12
N VAL A 128 -10.70 -6.49 1.02
CA VAL A 128 -11.70 -7.55 1.29
C VAL A 128 -13.11 -7.02 1.54
N THR A 129 -13.38 -5.74 1.26
CA THR A 129 -14.69 -5.10 1.49
C THR A 129 -15.83 -5.84 0.76
N SER A 130 -15.56 -6.42 -0.41
CA SER A 130 -16.53 -7.22 -1.16
C SER A 130 -16.80 -8.61 -0.55
N GLY A 131 -16.14 -8.96 0.54
CA GLY A 131 -16.17 -10.29 1.16
C GLY A 131 -15.24 -11.30 0.50
N PHE A 132 -14.28 -10.84 -0.31
CA PHE A 132 -13.25 -11.61 -0.99
C PHE A 132 -12.14 -10.66 -1.47
N ASP A 133 -10.98 -11.19 -1.84
CA ASP A 133 -9.87 -10.38 -2.33
C ASP A 133 -10.18 -9.64 -3.63
N ILE A 134 -9.93 -8.33 -3.63
CA ILE A 134 -9.91 -7.46 -4.82
C ILE A 134 -8.63 -6.62 -4.82
N ALA A 135 -8.19 -6.23 -6.03
CA ALA A 135 -6.98 -5.45 -6.26
C ALA A 135 -7.29 -4.07 -6.88
N PRO A 136 -8.01 -3.19 -6.17
CA PRO A 136 -8.40 -1.87 -6.68
C PRO A 136 -7.20 -0.99 -7.06
N SER A 137 -6.11 -1.05 -6.31
CA SER A 137 -4.92 -0.23 -6.57
C SER A 137 -4.22 -0.65 -7.86
N TRP A 138 -4.12 -1.96 -8.12
CA TRP A 138 -3.78 -2.50 -9.44
C TRP A 138 -4.78 -2.05 -10.51
N GLY A 139 -6.08 -2.19 -10.27
CA GLY A 139 -7.13 -1.77 -11.20
C GLY A 139 -6.96 -0.34 -11.70
N THR A 140 -6.64 0.59 -10.79
CA THR A 140 -6.39 2.01 -11.09
C THR A 140 -5.03 2.25 -11.76
N GLY A 141 -3.98 1.58 -11.30
CA GLY A 141 -2.59 1.96 -11.56
C GLY A 141 -1.80 1.09 -12.54
N HIS A 142 -2.28 -0.10 -12.90
CA HIS A 142 -1.47 -1.14 -13.57
C HIS A 142 -0.79 -0.68 -14.85
N VAL A 143 -1.42 0.17 -15.67
CA VAL A 143 -0.79 0.68 -16.89
C VAL A 143 0.53 1.41 -16.60
N GLU A 144 0.64 2.17 -15.50
CA GLU A 144 1.92 2.78 -15.11
C GLU A 144 2.92 1.73 -14.65
N LEU A 145 2.47 0.76 -13.85
CA LEU A 145 3.33 -0.31 -13.34
C LEU A 145 3.95 -1.12 -14.49
N LEU A 146 3.11 -1.54 -15.44
CA LEU A 146 3.51 -2.24 -16.66
C LEU A 146 4.46 -1.40 -17.51
N ARG A 147 4.10 -0.14 -17.79
CA ARG A 147 4.91 0.78 -18.60
C ARG A 147 6.30 1.05 -18.00
N ARG A 148 6.43 0.95 -16.68
CA ARG A 148 7.68 1.20 -15.96
C ARG A 148 8.52 -0.05 -15.72
N GLY A 149 7.98 -1.24 -15.94
CA GLY A 149 8.69 -2.46 -15.57
C GLY A 149 8.65 -2.75 -14.06
N HIS A 150 7.67 -2.21 -13.34
CA HIS A 150 7.48 -2.49 -11.92
C HIS A 150 6.89 -3.90 -11.75
N ALA A 151 7.32 -4.63 -10.71
CA ALA A 151 6.59 -5.81 -10.28
C ALA A 151 5.42 -5.39 -9.35
N TRP A 152 4.36 -6.18 -9.35
CA TRP A 152 3.23 -6.03 -8.44
C TRP A 152 2.96 -7.34 -7.72
N ILE A 153 2.64 -7.27 -6.43
CA ILE A 153 2.30 -8.45 -5.63
C ILE A 153 1.00 -8.17 -4.86
N GLY A 154 -0.04 -8.96 -5.11
CA GLY A 154 -1.26 -8.95 -4.32
C GLY A 154 -1.18 -9.95 -3.17
N VAL A 155 -1.31 -9.47 -1.93
CA VAL A 155 -1.23 -10.31 -0.72
C VAL A 155 -2.61 -10.50 -0.10
N THR A 156 -3.01 -11.75 0.10
CA THR A 156 -4.17 -12.10 0.93
C THR A 156 -3.79 -11.99 2.40
N ALA A 157 -3.78 -10.77 2.93
CA ALA A 157 -3.37 -10.49 4.30
C ALA A 157 -4.49 -10.66 5.33
N GLN A 158 -5.74 -10.85 4.90
CA GLN A 158 -6.91 -10.92 5.80
C GLN A 158 -7.68 -12.23 5.65
N ARG A 159 -8.30 -12.67 6.75
CA ARG A 159 -9.09 -13.90 6.80
C ARG A 159 -10.27 -13.89 5.81
N VAL A 160 -10.88 -12.73 5.61
CA VAL A 160 -12.05 -12.57 4.73
C VAL A 160 -11.74 -12.94 3.28
N GLY A 161 -10.51 -12.71 2.79
CA GLY A 161 -10.12 -13.14 1.44
C GLY A 161 -10.20 -14.66 1.26
N ILE A 162 -9.91 -15.42 2.33
CA ILE A 162 -9.88 -16.89 2.33
C ILE A 162 -11.27 -17.48 2.62
N GLU A 163 -11.88 -17.04 3.72
CA GLU A 163 -13.10 -17.65 4.31
C GLU A 163 -14.40 -16.93 3.90
N GLY A 164 -14.29 -15.74 3.31
CA GLY A 164 -15.42 -14.89 3.04
C GLY A 164 -15.95 -14.14 4.25
N SER A 165 -17.06 -13.44 4.06
CA SER A 165 -17.84 -12.80 5.12
C SER A 165 -19.34 -12.95 4.85
N GLU A 166 -20.16 -12.83 5.90
CA GLU A 166 -21.63 -12.89 5.78
C GLU A 166 -22.19 -11.77 4.89
N ASN A 167 -21.47 -10.64 4.78
CA ASN A 167 -21.84 -9.50 3.96
C ASN A 167 -21.19 -9.55 2.55
N GLY A 168 -20.57 -10.67 2.17
CA GLY A 168 -19.94 -10.81 0.87
C GLY A 168 -20.95 -10.68 -0.27
N ILE A 169 -20.58 -9.93 -1.31
CA ILE A 169 -21.48 -9.62 -2.43
C ILE A 169 -21.52 -10.75 -3.47
N ALA A 170 -20.56 -11.67 -3.42
CA ALA A 170 -20.47 -12.85 -4.28
C ALA A 170 -19.63 -13.95 -3.61
N PRO A 171 -19.83 -15.24 -3.96
CA PRO A 171 -19.06 -16.35 -3.41
C PRO A 171 -17.68 -16.49 -4.08
N LEU A 172 -16.91 -15.39 -4.13
CA LEU A 172 -15.60 -15.32 -4.79
C LEU A 172 -14.42 -15.37 -3.81
N HIS A 173 -14.67 -15.56 -2.52
CA HIS A 173 -13.60 -15.85 -1.57
C HIS A 173 -12.96 -17.20 -1.91
N LEU A 174 -11.68 -17.36 -1.58
CA LEU A 174 -10.85 -18.43 -2.15
C LEU A 174 -11.47 -19.82 -1.94
N LYS A 175 -11.93 -20.15 -0.72
CA LYS A 175 -12.51 -21.47 -0.45
C LYS A 175 -13.85 -21.73 -1.15
N ALA A 176 -14.67 -20.72 -1.41
CA ALA A 176 -15.87 -20.89 -2.22
C ALA A 176 -15.55 -21.01 -3.71
N ALA A 177 -14.57 -20.25 -4.19
CA ALA A 177 -14.20 -20.24 -5.60
C ALA A 177 -13.54 -21.56 -6.03
N ASN A 178 -12.67 -22.13 -5.18
CA ASN A 178 -12.03 -23.42 -5.45
C ASN A 178 -11.55 -24.09 -4.14
N ALA A 179 -12.41 -24.87 -3.51
CA ALA A 179 -12.12 -25.56 -2.25
C ALA A 179 -10.96 -26.59 -2.37
N GLU A 180 -10.76 -27.21 -3.54
CA GLU A 180 -9.67 -28.17 -3.75
C GLU A 180 -8.31 -27.48 -3.72
N ARG A 181 -8.21 -26.30 -4.36
CA ARG A 181 -6.98 -25.50 -4.38
C ARG A 181 -6.70 -24.81 -3.05
N TYR A 182 -7.71 -24.20 -2.44
CA TYR A 182 -7.53 -23.28 -1.31
C TYR A 182 -7.97 -23.85 0.04
N GLY A 183 -8.44 -25.09 0.09
CA GLY A 183 -8.95 -25.71 1.32
C GLY A 183 -7.93 -25.80 2.45
N SER A 184 -6.63 -25.81 2.12
CA SER A 184 -5.53 -25.83 3.10
C SER A 184 -5.19 -24.46 3.70
N LEU A 185 -5.66 -23.36 3.11
CA LEU A 185 -5.40 -22.03 3.64
C LEU A 185 -6.09 -21.86 5.01
N GLU A 186 -5.41 -21.18 5.93
CA GLU A 186 -5.87 -20.98 7.31
C GLU A 186 -5.35 -19.65 7.84
N HIS A 187 -6.26 -18.79 8.30
CA HIS A 187 -5.90 -17.47 8.83
C HIS A 187 -6.39 -17.31 10.27
N PRO A 188 -5.51 -16.98 11.24
CA PRO A 188 -5.86 -16.95 12.66
C PRO A 188 -6.71 -15.75 13.10
N GLY A 189 -7.26 -14.98 12.16
CA GLY A 189 -7.95 -13.71 12.40
C GLY A 189 -7.12 -12.47 12.04
N ASP A 190 -7.80 -11.34 11.83
CA ASP A 190 -7.19 -10.15 11.23
C ASP A 190 -6.25 -9.38 12.19
N SER A 191 -6.25 -9.69 13.49
CA SER A 191 -5.25 -9.17 14.45
C SER A 191 -3.81 -9.57 14.07
N TYR A 192 -3.64 -10.64 13.27
CA TYR A 192 -2.35 -11.15 12.79
C TYR A 192 -1.98 -10.63 11.39
N SER A 193 -2.90 -9.94 10.70
CA SER A 193 -2.74 -9.52 9.30
C SER A 193 -1.52 -8.61 9.08
N TYR A 194 -1.21 -7.76 10.06
CA TYR A 194 -0.09 -6.83 9.97
C TYR A 194 1.27 -7.55 9.94
N ASP A 195 1.46 -8.59 10.76
CA ASP A 195 2.70 -9.36 10.72
C ASP A 195 2.75 -10.28 9.49
N ILE A 196 1.62 -10.91 9.12
CA ILE A 196 1.52 -11.69 7.86
C ILE A 196 1.96 -10.85 6.66
N PHE A 197 1.52 -9.59 6.58
CA PHE A 197 1.94 -8.67 5.52
C PHE A 197 3.44 -8.33 5.62
N SER A 198 3.96 -8.12 6.83
CA SER A 198 5.41 -7.86 7.08
C SER A 198 6.29 -9.02 6.60
N GLN A 199 5.86 -10.26 6.81
CA GLN A 199 6.60 -11.46 6.42
C GLN A 199 6.76 -11.59 4.89
N VAL A 200 5.86 -11.00 4.09
CA VAL A 200 6.04 -10.91 2.63
C VAL A 200 7.20 -9.98 2.28
N ALA A 201 7.36 -8.85 2.96
CA ALA A 201 8.53 -7.99 2.75
C ALA A 201 9.83 -8.72 3.11
N GLN A 202 9.84 -9.50 4.20
CA GLN A 202 10.99 -10.33 4.57
C GLN A 202 11.32 -11.35 3.46
N ALA A 203 10.32 -12.05 2.94
CA ALA A 203 10.52 -13.02 1.85
C ALA A 203 11.04 -12.39 0.54
N LEU A 204 10.75 -11.10 0.30
CA LEU A 204 11.27 -10.35 -0.85
C LEU A 204 12.70 -9.85 -0.64
N ARG A 205 13.07 -9.48 0.58
CA ARG A 205 14.43 -9.00 0.91
C ARG A 205 15.42 -10.14 1.07
N GLU A 206 14.98 -11.24 1.67
CA GLU A 206 15.78 -12.43 1.96
C GLU A 206 15.11 -13.67 1.35
N PRO A 207 15.23 -13.87 0.02
CA PRO A 207 14.62 -15.02 -0.64
C PRO A 207 15.21 -16.33 -0.10
N GLY A 208 14.33 -17.28 0.22
CA GLY A 208 14.69 -18.62 0.63
C GLY A 208 14.94 -19.55 -0.55
N GLU A 209 14.59 -20.84 -0.40
CA GLU A 209 14.68 -21.82 -1.49
C GLU A 209 13.75 -21.48 -2.67
N VAL A 210 12.60 -20.90 -2.35
CA VAL A 210 11.64 -20.38 -3.33
C VAL A 210 11.77 -18.86 -3.36
N ASP A 211 12.13 -18.32 -4.51
CA ASP A 211 12.24 -16.88 -4.75
C ASP A 211 10.95 -16.36 -5.42
N LEU A 212 10.26 -15.44 -4.74
CA LEU A 212 9.02 -14.82 -5.22
C LEU A 212 9.20 -14.07 -6.54
N LEU A 213 10.40 -13.54 -6.79
CA LEU A 213 10.71 -12.76 -7.98
C LEU A 213 11.56 -13.55 -8.99
N GLU A 214 11.86 -14.82 -8.71
CA GLU A 214 12.58 -15.74 -9.60
C GLU A 214 13.89 -15.14 -10.17
N GLY A 215 14.69 -14.51 -9.31
CA GLY A 215 15.99 -13.95 -9.64
C GLY A 215 15.99 -12.43 -9.89
N LEU A 216 14.85 -11.75 -9.87
CA LEU A 216 14.83 -10.29 -9.92
C LEU A 216 15.12 -9.70 -8.54
N ALA A 217 16.13 -8.84 -8.45
CA ALA A 217 16.55 -8.23 -7.18
C ALA A 217 15.82 -6.89 -6.95
N PRO A 218 14.93 -6.79 -5.96
CA PRO A 218 14.21 -5.55 -5.68
C PRO A 218 15.14 -4.52 -5.02
N ALA A 219 15.09 -3.28 -5.52
CA ALA A 219 15.73 -2.12 -4.91
C ALA A 219 14.79 -1.36 -3.98
N ARG A 220 13.47 -1.42 -4.24
CA ARG A 220 12.42 -0.72 -3.49
C ARG A 220 11.19 -1.60 -3.34
N LEU A 221 10.68 -1.72 -2.11
CA LEU A 221 9.41 -2.36 -1.78
C LEU A 221 8.41 -1.29 -1.30
N ILE A 222 7.37 -1.03 -2.09
CA ILE A 222 6.35 -0.03 -1.77
C ILE A 222 5.06 -0.74 -1.39
N ALA A 223 4.62 -0.57 -0.15
CA ALA A 223 3.33 -1.09 0.29
C ALA A 223 2.19 -0.20 -0.23
N MET A 224 1.11 -0.82 -0.70
CA MET A 224 -0.07 -0.11 -1.17
C MET A 224 -1.36 -0.82 -0.76
N GLY A 225 -2.45 -0.07 -0.72
CA GLY A 225 -3.76 -0.57 -0.37
C GLY A 225 -4.76 0.54 -0.59
N GLU A 226 -6.01 0.16 -0.86
CA GLU A 226 -7.12 1.09 -1.10
C GLU A 226 -8.27 0.87 -0.12
N SER A 227 -9.01 1.94 0.23
CA SER A 227 -10.20 1.89 1.09
C SER A 227 -9.94 1.21 2.43
N GLN A 228 -10.57 0.07 2.70
CA GLN A 228 -10.35 -0.68 3.94
C GLN A 228 -8.89 -1.12 4.11
N SER A 229 -8.23 -1.56 3.03
CA SER A 229 -6.82 -1.96 3.08
C SER A 229 -5.87 -0.77 3.24
N ALA A 230 -6.23 0.41 2.71
CA ALA A 230 -5.54 1.67 3.03
C ALA A 230 -5.70 2.04 4.51
N GLY A 231 -6.89 1.82 5.08
CA GLY A 231 -7.12 1.94 6.53
C GLY A 231 -6.22 1.00 7.34
N ARG A 232 -6.08 -0.26 6.93
CA ARG A 232 -5.11 -1.20 7.54
C ARG A 232 -3.68 -0.70 7.43
N LEU A 233 -3.28 -0.17 6.27
CA LEU A 233 -1.95 0.42 6.12
C LEU A 233 -1.75 1.64 7.01
N LEU A 234 -2.77 2.44 7.29
CA LEU A 234 -2.66 3.55 8.25
C LEU A 234 -2.33 3.03 9.65
N THR A 235 -2.99 1.96 10.11
CA THR A 235 -2.65 1.29 11.37
C THR A 235 -1.24 0.72 11.33
N TYR A 236 -0.86 0.07 10.22
CA TYR A 236 0.48 -0.49 10.03
C TYR A 236 1.56 0.60 10.13
N VAL A 237 1.41 1.70 9.38
CA VAL A 237 2.39 2.78 9.30
C VAL A 237 2.63 3.41 10.67
N ASN A 238 1.57 3.55 11.48
CA ASN A 238 1.68 4.18 12.78
C ASN A 238 2.19 3.23 13.87
N ALA A 239 1.75 1.97 13.90
CA ALA A 239 2.08 1.01 14.97
C ALA A 239 3.18 0.00 14.63
N VAL A 240 3.25 -0.49 13.39
CA VAL A 240 4.07 -1.67 13.02
C VAL A 240 5.32 -1.31 12.24
N HIS A 241 5.27 -0.31 11.34
CA HIS A 241 6.47 0.22 10.69
C HIS A 241 7.59 0.60 11.68
N PRO A 242 7.33 1.25 12.82
CA PRO A 242 8.38 1.60 13.79
C PRO A 242 9.05 0.38 14.42
N LEU A 243 8.38 -0.78 14.41
CA LEU A 243 8.93 -2.03 14.91
C LEU A 243 9.80 -2.71 13.87
N TYR A 244 9.42 -2.68 12.59
CA TYR A 244 9.99 -3.57 11.57
C TYR A 244 10.69 -2.88 10.40
N ASN A 245 10.31 -1.65 10.05
CA ASN A 245 10.80 -0.93 8.87
C ASN A 245 10.82 -1.79 7.58
N ALA A 246 9.75 -2.56 7.38
CA ALA A 246 9.70 -3.60 6.36
C ALA A 246 9.67 -3.04 4.92
N TRP A 247 9.14 -1.82 4.74
CA TRP A 247 8.80 -1.21 3.44
C TRP A 247 9.60 0.07 3.21
N ASP A 248 9.96 0.34 1.97
CA ASP A 248 10.71 1.53 1.55
C ASP A 248 9.80 2.73 1.21
N GLY A 249 8.48 2.55 1.25
CA GLY A 249 7.49 3.60 1.03
C GLY A 249 6.05 3.09 1.08
N TYR A 250 5.10 4.01 1.16
CA TYR A 250 3.67 3.69 1.28
C TYR A 250 2.79 4.51 0.33
N MET A 251 1.93 3.82 -0.42
CA MET A 251 0.81 4.41 -1.16
C MET A 251 -0.51 4.12 -0.43
N ILE A 252 -1.01 5.11 0.30
CA ILE A 252 -2.29 5.06 1.00
C ILE A 252 -3.35 5.60 0.03
N HIS A 253 -4.12 4.71 -0.60
CA HIS A 253 -5.05 5.05 -1.67
C HIS A 253 -6.49 5.12 -1.12
N SER A 254 -7.18 6.23 -1.32
CA SER A 254 -8.62 6.42 -1.14
C SER A 254 -9.22 5.80 0.12
N ARG A 255 -9.18 6.51 1.26
CA ARG A 255 -9.70 6.02 2.55
C ARG A 255 -10.51 7.08 3.31
N GLY A 256 -11.30 6.64 4.30
CA GLY A 256 -11.88 7.53 5.31
C GLY A 256 -10.85 8.05 6.32
N ASP A 257 -11.29 8.86 7.28
CA ASP A 257 -10.45 9.59 8.25
C ASP A 257 -9.86 8.73 9.38
N GLY A 258 -10.50 7.62 9.71
CA GLY A 258 -10.05 6.66 10.72
C GLY A 258 -9.23 5.49 10.15
N SER A 259 -8.93 4.53 11.03
CA SER A 259 -8.33 3.23 10.67
C SER A 259 -8.99 2.09 11.45
N PRO A 260 -8.85 0.83 10.99
CA PRO A 260 -9.20 -0.35 11.78
C PRO A 260 -8.32 -0.50 13.04
N PRO A 261 -8.81 -1.20 14.08
CA PRO A 261 -8.04 -1.44 15.28
C PRO A 261 -6.77 -2.27 15.03
N LEU A 262 -5.77 -2.15 15.91
CA LEU A 262 -4.53 -2.93 15.86
C LEU A 262 -4.77 -4.41 16.24
N ALA A 263 -5.72 -4.65 17.14
CA ALA A 263 -6.22 -5.98 17.48
C ALA A 263 -7.74 -5.90 17.62
N GLN A 264 -8.44 -6.99 17.28
CA GLN A 264 -9.90 -7.07 17.30
C GLN A 264 -10.35 -8.46 17.73
N ALA A 265 -11.66 -8.66 17.85
CA ALA A 265 -12.23 -9.97 18.18
C ALA A 265 -11.68 -11.08 17.25
N PRO A 266 -11.34 -12.26 17.79
CA PRO A 266 -11.64 -12.74 19.15
C PRO A 266 -10.66 -12.26 20.24
N GLU A 267 -9.61 -11.52 19.90
CA GLU A 267 -8.69 -10.94 20.88
C GLU A 267 -9.31 -9.72 21.59
N VAL A 268 -8.61 -9.27 22.64
CA VAL A 268 -8.91 -7.97 23.27
C VAL A 268 -8.65 -6.88 22.23
N GLU A 269 -9.67 -6.06 22.00
CA GLU A 269 -9.59 -4.96 21.04
C GLU A 269 -8.56 -3.91 21.49
N VAL A 270 -7.73 -3.48 20.55
CA VAL A 270 -6.84 -2.33 20.70
C VAL A 270 -7.34 -1.26 19.72
N PRO A 271 -8.20 -0.34 20.20
CA PRO A 271 -8.88 0.60 19.33
C PRO A 271 -7.94 1.68 18.81
N THR A 272 -8.31 2.27 17.67
CA THR A 272 -7.67 3.45 17.11
C THR A 272 -8.60 4.67 17.26
N PRO A 273 -8.06 5.90 17.26
CA PRO A 273 -8.88 7.11 17.24
C PRO A 273 -9.86 7.18 16.07
N GLU A 274 -10.91 7.98 16.21
CA GLU A 274 -11.88 8.26 15.13
C GLU A 274 -11.21 8.88 13.90
N THR A 275 -10.25 9.78 14.11
CA THR A 275 -9.46 10.43 13.07
C THR A 275 -7.98 10.15 13.32
N VAL A 276 -7.29 9.65 12.30
CA VAL A 276 -5.90 9.18 12.42
C VAL A 276 -5.01 9.86 11.38
N ARG A 277 -3.97 10.52 11.87
CA ARG A 277 -2.90 11.07 11.04
C ARG A 277 -1.77 10.08 10.89
N ILE A 278 -0.93 10.30 9.86
CA ILE A 278 0.29 9.53 9.66
C ILE A 278 1.37 10.18 10.52
N ARG A 279 2.10 9.38 11.28
CA ARG A 279 3.22 9.87 12.08
C ARG A 279 4.22 10.65 11.23
N ASP A 280 4.76 11.73 11.78
CA ASP A 280 5.59 12.69 11.07
C ASP A 280 7.11 12.41 11.15
N ASP A 281 7.48 11.29 11.75
CA ASP A 281 8.86 10.87 12.03
C ASP A 281 9.26 9.57 11.31
N LEU A 282 8.55 9.20 10.22
CA LEU A 282 8.94 8.08 9.36
C LEU A 282 10.26 8.35 8.64
N ASN A 283 11.03 7.29 8.43
CA ASN A 283 12.25 7.28 7.62
C ASN A 283 11.98 6.98 6.13
N VAL A 284 10.72 6.81 5.72
CA VAL A 284 10.30 6.46 4.35
C VAL A 284 9.17 7.38 3.85
N PRO A 285 9.05 7.60 2.54
CA PRO A 285 7.99 8.43 1.96
C PRO A 285 6.60 7.77 2.05
N VAL A 286 5.58 8.61 2.27
CA VAL A 286 4.18 8.25 2.22
C VAL A 286 3.43 9.18 1.26
N MET A 287 2.79 8.58 0.26
CA MET A 287 1.79 9.24 -0.57
C MET A 287 0.40 8.87 -0.06
N ASN A 288 -0.36 9.85 0.40
CA ASN A 288 -1.77 9.72 0.73
C ASN A 288 -2.58 10.31 -0.42
N PHE A 289 -3.29 9.45 -1.15
CA PHE A 289 -4.06 9.82 -2.33
C PHE A 289 -5.55 9.71 -1.99
N GLN A 290 -6.30 10.77 -2.22
CA GLN A 290 -7.71 10.86 -1.90
C GLN A 290 -8.51 11.37 -3.11
N THR A 291 -9.72 10.87 -3.25
CA THR A 291 -10.71 11.35 -4.23
C THR A 291 -11.63 12.39 -3.59
N GLU A 292 -12.32 13.18 -4.41
CA GLU A 292 -13.34 14.13 -3.93
C GLU A 292 -14.38 13.47 -3.01
N THR A 293 -14.86 12.27 -3.37
CA THR A 293 -15.82 11.56 -2.54
C THR A 293 -15.22 11.04 -1.24
N ASP A 294 -13.92 10.75 -1.18
CA ASP A 294 -13.26 10.37 0.08
C ASP A 294 -13.25 11.56 1.04
N VAL A 295 -12.89 12.73 0.52
CA VAL A 295 -12.83 13.98 1.27
C VAL A 295 -14.21 14.38 1.81
N VAL A 296 -15.26 14.29 0.98
CA VAL A 296 -16.60 14.81 1.33
C VAL A 296 -17.55 13.77 1.92
N LEU A 297 -17.50 12.52 1.48
CA LEU A 297 -18.43 11.45 1.91
C LEU A 297 -17.83 10.49 2.92
N LEU A 298 -16.52 10.22 2.83
CA LEU A 298 -15.82 9.33 3.78
C LEU A 298 -15.11 10.09 4.91
N GLY A 299 -15.24 11.42 4.94
CA GLY A 299 -14.75 12.25 6.05
C GLY A 299 -13.26 12.58 6.00
N ALA A 300 -12.52 12.19 4.95
CA ALA A 300 -11.06 12.36 4.87
C ALA A 300 -10.56 13.83 4.92
N ALA A 301 -11.48 14.80 4.91
CA ALA A 301 -11.14 16.18 5.25
C ALA A 301 -10.62 16.32 6.70
N ALA A 302 -11.04 15.45 7.62
CA ALA A 302 -10.75 15.55 9.05
C ALA A 302 -9.29 15.19 9.40
N ASP A 303 -8.67 14.27 8.68
CA ASP A 303 -7.30 13.79 8.94
C ASP A 303 -6.23 14.45 8.06
N ARG A 304 -6.60 15.51 7.32
CA ARG A 304 -5.67 16.33 6.54
C ARG A 304 -4.44 16.72 7.35
N GLN A 305 -3.29 16.63 6.68
CA GLN A 305 -1.97 16.94 7.22
C GLN A 305 -1.19 17.80 6.22
N PRO A 306 -0.35 18.72 6.70
CA PRO A 306 0.52 19.48 5.81
C PRO A 306 1.57 18.56 5.18
N ASP A 307 1.91 18.87 3.93
CA ASP A 307 3.03 18.24 3.21
C ASP A 307 4.36 18.41 3.99
N SER A 308 5.21 17.37 3.94
CA SER A 308 6.54 17.37 4.59
C SER A 308 7.63 16.79 3.66
N ALA A 309 8.85 16.54 4.13
CA ALA A 309 9.81 15.84 3.27
C ALA A 309 9.38 14.38 2.97
N GLY A 310 8.73 13.72 3.94
CA GLY A 310 8.31 12.31 3.87
C GLY A 310 6.82 12.08 3.66
N PHE A 311 5.99 13.11 3.56
CA PHE A 311 4.54 12.98 3.39
C PHE A 311 4.00 13.91 2.30
N ARG A 312 3.15 13.36 1.43
CA ARG A 312 2.36 14.10 0.43
C ARG A 312 0.89 13.72 0.53
N LEU A 313 0.00 14.70 0.50
CA LEU A 313 -1.44 14.49 0.34
C LEU A 313 -1.92 15.02 -1.02
N TRP A 314 -2.48 14.15 -1.85
CA TRP A 314 -3.13 14.53 -3.11
C TRP A 314 -4.63 14.31 -3.00
N GLU A 315 -5.42 15.36 -3.21
CA GLU A 315 -6.89 15.29 -3.23
C GLU A 315 -7.38 15.63 -4.63
N VAL A 316 -8.03 14.68 -5.29
CA VAL A 316 -8.41 14.79 -6.70
C VAL A 316 -9.88 15.19 -6.83
N ALA A 317 -10.12 16.40 -7.33
CA ALA A 317 -11.47 16.91 -7.58
C ALA A 317 -12.14 16.14 -8.74
N GLY A 318 -13.46 15.90 -8.64
CA GLY A 318 -14.25 15.25 -9.69
C GLY A 318 -14.04 13.74 -9.83
N SER A 319 -13.37 13.08 -8.88
CA SER A 319 -13.19 11.63 -8.85
C SER A 319 -14.02 10.97 -7.74
N ALA A 320 -14.52 9.77 -8.03
CA ALA A 320 -15.21 8.92 -7.07
C ALA A 320 -14.24 7.91 -6.41
N HIS A 321 -14.61 7.41 -5.24
CA HIS A 321 -13.86 6.45 -4.41
C HIS A 321 -13.43 5.23 -5.22
N GLY A 322 -14.33 4.76 -6.08
CA GLY A 322 -13.96 3.96 -7.23
C GLY A 322 -14.86 4.26 -8.41
N ASP A 323 -14.36 3.98 -9.60
CA ASP A 323 -14.94 4.43 -10.85
C ASP A 323 -14.99 3.32 -11.90
N TYR A 324 -15.58 3.63 -13.05
CA TYR A 324 -15.74 2.67 -14.15
C TYR A 324 -14.38 2.14 -14.64
N TYR A 325 -13.34 2.96 -14.66
CA TYR A 325 -12.02 2.50 -15.09
C TYR A 325 -11.47 1.45 -14.13
N THR A 326 -11.51 1.73 -12.83
CA THR A 326 -10.93 0.89 -11.78
C THR A 326 -11.55 -0.50 -11.75
N PHE A 327 -12.89 -0.58 -11.87
CA PHE A 327 -13.60 -1.84 -11.68
C PHE A 327 -14.04 -2.55 -12.95
N VAL A 328 -14.12 -1.82 -14.08
CA VAL A 328 -14.72 -2.37 -15.32
C VAL A 328 -13.79 -2.15 -16.51
N GLY A 329 -13.75 -0.94 -17.06
CA GLY A 329 -13.12 -0.66 -18.36
C GLY A 329 -11.59 -0.79 -18.37
N GLY A 330 -10.94 -0.43 -17.27
CA GLY A 330 -9.47 -0.48 -17.16
C GLY A 330 -8.92 -1.89 -17.17
N ARG A 331 -9.73 -2.92 -16.88
CA ARG A 331 -9.25 -4.31 -16.81
C ARG A 331 -8.75 -4.84 -18.16
N SER A 332 -9.22 -4.26 -19.27
CA SER A 332 -8.77 -4.59 -20.63
C SER A 332 -7.73 -3.59 -21.17
N ASP A 333 -7.30 -2.61 -20.38
CA ASP A 333 -6.36 -1.57 -20.80
C ASP A 333 -4.92 -2.10 -20.76
N THR A 334 -4.34 -2.39 -21.92
CA THR A 334 -2.94 -2.82 -22.03
C THR A 334 -1.95 -1.66 -21.96
N GLY A 335 -2.42 -0.42 -21.84
CA GLY A 335 -1.61 0.79 -21.93
C GLY A 335 -1.27 1.23 -23.35
N ALA A 336 -1.71 0.49 -24.37
CA ALA A 336 -1.50 0.83 -25.78
C ALA A 336 -2.48 1.91 -26.28
N ASP A 337 -3.70 1.92 -25.75
CA ASP A 337 -4.76 2.84 -26.13
C ASP A 337 -5.16 3.70 -24.93
N ALA A 338 -5.22 5.02 -25.13
CA ALA A 338 -5.76 5.90 -24.10
C ALA A 338 -7.28 5.71 -24.02
N LEU A 339 -7.76 4.93 -23.06
CA LEU A 339 -9.14 5.05 -22.61
C LEU A 339 -9.32 6.49 -22.12
N ALA A 340 -10.21 7.25 -22.74
CA ALA A 340 -10.51 8.62 -22.34
C ALA A 340 -11.50 8.61 -21.16
N PRO A 341 -11.52 9.66 -20.31
CA PRO A 341 -12.61 9.86 -19.37
C PRO A 341 -13.91 10.06 -20.15
N VAL A 342 -14.73 9.02 -20.20
CA VAL A 342 -16.02 9.03 -20.85
C VAL A 342 -17.06 8.64 -19.80
N VAL A 343 -18.18 9.36 -19.77
CA VAL A 343 -19.36 8.89 -19.04
C VAL A 343 -19.89 7.69 -19.80
N VAL A 344 -19.87 6.52 -19.17
CA VAL A 344 -20.37 5.29 -19.79
C VAL A 344 -21.77 5.06 -19.24
N GLU A 345 -22.75 4.80 -20.10
CA GLU A 345 -24.10 4.35 -19.68
C GLU A 345 -24.05 2.87 -19.23
N GLU A 346 -23.11 2.55 -18.35
CA GLU A 346 -22.99 1.26 -17.67
C GLU A 346 -23.35 1.48 -16.21
N ASP A 347 -24.37 0.77 -15.75
CA ASP A 347 -24.85 0.81 -14.38
C ASP A 347 -24.54 -0.50 -13.63
N THR A 348 -23.71 -1.38 -14.19
CA THR A 348 -23.25 -2.60 -13.52
C THR A 348 -21.73 -2.68 -13.37
N ILE A 349 -21.27 -3.16 -12.21
CA ILE A 349 -19.89 -3.62 -12.03
C ILE A 349 -19.87 -5.11 -12.34
N LEU A 350 -19.25 -5.46 -13.48
CA LEU A 350 -19.01 -6.83 -13.93
C LEU A 350 -20.28 -7.71 -13.99
N GLY A 351 -21.46 -7.09 -14.13
CA GLY A 351 -22.76 -7.78 -14.20
C GLY A 351 -23.27 -8.39 -12.89
N PHE A 352 -22.60 -8.18 -11.74
CA PHE A 352 -23.03 -8.73 -10.45
C PHE A 352 -23.33 -7.68 -9.36
N LEU A 353 -22.95 -6.42 -9.58
CA LEU A 353 -23.35 -5.30 -8.71
C LEU A 353 -24.03 -4.22 -9.55
N GLN A 354 -25.26 -3.87 -9.19
CA GLN A 354 -26.09 -2.89 -9.89
C GLN A 354 -26.03 -1.54 -9.16
N CYS A 355 -25.74 -0.48 -9.90
CA CYS A 355 -25.84 0.91 -9.46
C CYS A 355 -27.18 1.50 -9.89
N ASP A 356 -27.72 2.44 -9.10
CA ASP A 356 -28.97 3.14 -9.44
C ASP A 356 -28.79 4.16 -10.58
N ASN A 357 -27.55 4.57 -10.85
CA ASN A 357 -27.19 5.51 -11.91
C ASN A 357 -25.94 5.02 -12.65
N PRO A 358 -25.72 5.44 -13.91
CA PRO A 358 -24.52 5.10 -14.66
C PRO A 358 -23.22 5.55 -13.98
N MET A 359 -22.15 4.79 -14.22
CA MET A 359 -20.80 5.08 -13.72
C MET A 359 -19.98 5.91 -14.72
N ASN A 360 -19.08 6.76 -14.23
CA ASN A 360 -18.12 7.47 -15.06
C ASN A 360 -16.71 6.91 -14.89
N ALA A 361 -15.83 7.11 -15.88
CA ALA A 361 -14.38 7.01 -15.70
C ALA A 361 -13.86 8.39 -15.31
N GLY A 362 -13.75 8.63 -14.01
CA GLY A 362 -13.28 9.90 -13.45
C GLY A 362 -11.78 10.10 -13.68
N SER A 363 -11.24 11.25 -13.25
CA SER A 363 -9.81 11.59 -13.46
C SER A 363 -8.81 10.73 -12.66
N MET A 364 -9.31 9.92 -11.72
CA MET A 364 -8.52 9.17 -10.75
C MET A 364 -7.39 8.35 -11.38
N PRO A 365 -7.60 7.54 -12.43
CA PRO A 365 -6.54 6.66 -12.93
C PRO A 365 -5.31 7.42 -13.43
N TRP A 366 -5.48 8.56 -14.09
CA TRP A 366 -4.33 9.33 -14.61
C TRP A 366 -3.56 10.03 -13.51
N VAL A 367 -4.24 10.55 -12.48
CA VAL A 367 -3.58 11.21 -11.35
C VAL A 367 -2.93 10.18 -10.44
N PHE A 368 -3.57 9.02 -10.23
CA PHE A 368 -3.01 7.93 -9.45
C PHE A 368 -1.75 7.35 -10.10
N LYS A 369 -1.75 7.15 -11.43
CA LYS A 369 -0.55 6.78 -12.20
C LYS A 369 0.58 7.80 -12.01
N ALA A 370 0.27 9.10 -11.98
CA ALA A 370 1.26 10.13 -11.68
C ALA A 370 1.75 10.07 -10.22
N ALA A 371 0.89 9.69 -9.28
CA ALA A 371 1.23 9.53 -7.86
C ALA A 371 2.18 8.33 -7.66
N LEU A 372 1.92 7.19 -8.31
CA LEU A 372 2.81 6.02 -8.31
C LEU A 372 4.21 6.39 -8.79
N ARG A 373 4.28 7.11 -9.92
CA ARG A 373 5.54 7.61 -10.49
C ARG A 373 6.26 8.62 -9.59
N ALA A 374 5.54 9.37 -8.77
CA ALA A 374 6.13 10.36 -7.88
C ALA A 374 6.67 9.74 -6.58
N LEU A 375 6.15 8.55 -6.22
CA LEU A 375 6.57 7.78 -5.04
C LEU A 375 7.73 6.83 -5.35
N ASP A 376 7.77 6.27 -6.57
CA ASP A 376 8.93 5.55 -7.10
C ASP A 376 10.11 6.50 -7.35
#